data_AF-A0A0S9F7C6-F1
#
_entry.id   AF-A0A0S9F7C6-F1
#
_cell.length_a   1.000
_cell.length_b   1.000
_cell.length_c   1.000
_cell.angle_alpha   90.00
_cell.angle_beta   90.00
_cell.angle_gamma   90.00
#
_symmetry.space_group_name_H-M   'P 1'
#
loop_
_entity.id
_entity.type
_entity.pdbx_description
1 polymer ?
#
loop_
_entity_poly.entity_id
_entity_poly.type
_entity_poly.pdbx_seq_one_letter_code
_entity_poly.pdbx_strand_id
1 'polypeptide(L)'
;MKLATYKDGSRDGQLVVVSRDLGTAHYATGIASKLQQVLDDWGFLSPQLQDLYDQLNSGRARHAFPFDPAQCMAPLPRAYQWADGSAYINHVELVRKARNSEVPESFYTDPLMYQGGSDDFIGPRDDVVVPSEAMGIDFEAEIAVITGDVKMGTNADQALDGIRLVMIANDVSLRNLIPAELAKGFGFFQSKPATAFGPVAVTLDELGDAWDHGRVHLTVQSTWNGRKVGMCDAGPEMTFHFGQLIAHVAKTRNLRAGSIIGSGTVSNKGVTDASGRTEWPKGYSCIAEKRCIETIQDGKPSTDFMKFGDTIRIEVKGKDGASIFGAIDQTVAAPEA
;
A
#
# COMPACT_ATOMS: atom_id res chain seq x y z
N MET A 1 16.09 -7.58 5.34
CA MET A 1 15.56 -7.31 6.70
C MET A 1 14.12 -6.79 6.72
N LYS A 2 13.43 -6.96 7.85
CA LYS A 2 12.07 -6.51 8.14
C LYS A 2 12.04 -5.46 9.26
N LEU A 3 11.42 -4.32 9.03
CA LEU A 3 11.37 -3.17 9.96
C LEU A 3 9.93 -2.79 10.28
N ALA A 4 9.67 -2.45 11.54
CA ALA A 4 8.37 -1.94 12.00
C ALA A 4 8.56 -0.79 12.99
N THR A 5 7.47 -0.10 13.29
CA THR A 5 7.44 0.99 14.28
C THR A 5 6.37 0.68 15.31
N TYR A 6 6.76 0.61 16.58
CA TYR A 6 5.87 0.37 17.71
C TYR A 6 5.40 1.67 18.36
N LYS A 7 4.19 1.66 18.90
CA LYS A 7 3.66 2.71 19.76
C LYS A 7 4.52 2.86 21.01
N ASP A 8 5.03 4.07 21.25
CA ASP A 8 5.78 4.44 22.46
C ASP A 8 5.23 5.72 23.12
N GLY A 9 4.11 6.25 22.61
CA GLY A 9 3.52 7.52 23.01
C GLY A 9 4.08 8.75 22.30
N SER A 10 5.14 8.60 21.51
CA SER A 10 5.68 9.65 20.64
C SER A 10 5.01 9.64 19.26
N ARG A 11 5.21 10.71 18.48
CA ARG A 11 4.62 10.87 17.14
C ARG A 11 5.26 9.97 16.07
N ASP A 12 6.50 9.55 16.28
CA ASP A 12 7.25 8.74 15.30
C ASP A 12 7.38 7.28 15.73
N GLY A 13 6.85 6.94 16.90
CA GLY A 13 7.00 5.63 17.52
C GLY A 13 8.46 5.24 17.79
N GLN A 14 8.66 3.96 18.04
CA GLN A 14 9.95 3.34 18.30
C GLN A 14 10.25 2.26 17.25
N LEU A 15 11.39 2.39 16.59
CA LEU A 15 11.87 1.43 15.58
C LEU A 15 12.16 0.06 16.22
N VAL A 16 11.67 -0.99 15.56
CA VAL A 16 11.97 -2.39 15.85
C VAL A 16 12.39 -3.14 14.59
N VAL A 17 13.33 -4.07 14.76
CA VAL A 17 13.69 -5.08 13.75
C VAL A 17 12.85 -6.32 14.03
N VAL A 18 12.22 -6.88 13.00
CA VAL A 18 11.30 -8.03 13.11
C VAL A 18 11.93 -9.25 12.45
N SER A 19 11.74 -10.45 12.99
CA SER A 19 12.25 -11.69 12.38
C SER A 19 11.50 -12.01 11.08
N ARG A 20 12.13 -12.82 10.21
CA ARG A 20 11.61 -13.19 8.90
C ARG A 20 10.22 -13.83 8.98
N ASP A 21 10.01 -14.67 9.98
CA ASP A 21 8.75 -15.37 10.25
C ASP A 21 7.69 -14.50 10.96
N LEU A 22 8.01 -13.24 11.27
CA LEU A 22 7.17 -12.33 12.05
C LEU A 22 6.84 -12.84 13.47
N GLY A 23 7.63 -13.76 14.01
CA GLY A 23 7.41 -14.32 15.34
C GLY A 23 8.05 -13.53 16.47
N THR A 24 9.17 -12.87 16.20
CA THR A 24 9.95 -12.13 17.21
C THR A 24 10.40 -10.78 16.69
N ALA A 25 10.72 -9.87 17.61
CA ALA A 25 11.25 -8.56 17.31
C ALA A 25 12.29 -8.13 18.34
N HIS A 26 13.00 -7.06 18.01
CA HIS A 26 14.01 -6.45 18.86
C HIS A 26 14.00 -4.93 18.69
N TYR A 27 14.07 -4.18 19.79
CA TYR A 27 14.19 -2.72 19.75
C TYR A 27 15.51 -2.29 19.13
N ALA A 28 15.48 -1.36 18.18
CA ALA A 28 16.69 -0.90 17.50
C ALA A 28 17.44 0.23 18.27
N THR A 29 17.11 0.49 19.53
CA THR A 29 17.54 1.67 20.31
C THR A 29 19.06 1.93 20.33
N GLY A 30 19.89 0.89 20.24
CA GLY A 30 21.36 1.03 20.15
C GLY A 30 21.89 1.50 18.78
N ILE A 31 21.03 1.54 17.77
CA ILE A 31 21.36 1.88 16.37
C ILE A 31 20.57 3.12 15.95
N ALA A 32 19.24 3.07 16.04
CA ALA A 32 18.35 4.18 15.71
C ALA A 32 17.03 4.08 16.51
N SER A 33 16.44 5.22 16.81
CA SER A 33 15.17 5.29 17.54
C SER A 33 13.96 5.26 16.60
N LYS A 34 14.11 5.76 15.38
CA LYS A 34 13.00 6.00 14.43
C LYS A 34 13.36 5.50 13.05
N LEU A 35 12.37 5.03 12.28
CA LEU A 35 12.62 4.61 10.90
C LEU A 35 13.09 5.77 10.01
N GLN A 36 12.54 6.98 10.18
CA GLN A 36 12.98 8.16 9.42
C GLN A 36 14.48 8.45 9.62
N GLN A 37 15.00 8.31 10.86
CA GLN A 37 16.42 8.48 11.15
C GLN A 37 17.30 7.51 10.34
N VAL A 38 16.83 6.26 10.19
CA VAL A 38 17.51 5.25 9.37
C VAL A 38 17.48 5.63 7.90
N LEU A 39 16.35 6.14 7.40
CA LEU A 39 16.22 6.55 6.00
C LEU A 39 17.10 7.76 5.68
N ASP A 40 17.21 8.71 6.60
CA ASP A 40 18.06 9.91 6.47
C ASP A 40 19.56 9.57 6.37
N ASP A 41 20.02 8.47 6.99
CA ASP A 41 21.41 8.01 6.94
C ASP A 41 21.52 6.50 6.64
N TRP A 42 20.82 6.08 5.58
CA TRP A 42 20.63 4.66 5.25
C TRP A 42 21.96 3.90 5.10
N GLY A 43 22.93 4.50 4.41
CA GLY A 43 24.22 3.86 4.12
C GLY A 43 25.03 3.52 5.38
N PHE A 44 24.84 4.26 6.47
CA PHE A 44 25.54 4.04 7.73
C PHE A 44 24.74 3.16 8.71
N LEU A 45 23.42 3.37 8.80
CA LEU A 45 22.57 2.72 9.80
C LEU A 45 22.02 1.36 9.33
N SER A 46 21.70 1.18 8.04
CA SER A 46 21.09 -0.05 7.55
C SER A 46 21.97 -1.30 7.74
N PRO A 47 23.31 -1.27 7.58
CA PRO A 47 24.14 -2.45 7.81
C PRO A 47 24.06 -2.94 9.26
N GLN A 48 23.99 -2.02 10.23
CA GLN A 48 23.87 -2.37 11.65
C GLN A 48 22.51 -3.02 11.96
N LEU A 49 21.44 -2.54 11.32
CA LEU A 49 20.12 -3.15 11.43
C LEU A 49 20.07 -4.53 10.77
N GLN A 50 20.81 -4.71 9.66
CA GLN A 50 20.94 -6.00 9.00
C GLN A 50 21.66 -7.01 9.91
N ASP A 51 22.74 -6.60 10.60
CA ASP A 51 23.41 -7.45 11.59
C ASP A 51 22.48 -7.86 12.74
N LEU A 52 21.67 -6.92 13.24
CA LEU A 52 20.66 -7.22 14.26
C LEU A 52 19.58 -8.18 13.73
N TYR A 53 19.13 -7.98 12.50
CA TYR A 53 18.17 -8.86 11.82
C TYR A 53 18.73 -10.28 11.67
N ASP A 54 19.98 -10.44 11.27
CA ASP A 54 20.62 -11.75 11.12
C ASP A 54 20.83 -12.44 12.48
N GLN A 55 21.18 -11.68 13.52
CA GLN A 55 21.23 -12.19 14.89
C GLN A 55 19.85 -12.63 15.40
N LEU A 56 18.80 -11.88 15.11
CA LEU A 56 17.44 -12.21 15.49
C LEU A 56 16.97 -13.50 14.81
N ASN A 57 17.16 -13.62 13.50
CA ASN A 57 16.78 -14.82 12.74
C ASN A 57 17.62 -16.06 13.08
N SER A 58 18.83 -15.90 13.59
CA SER A 58 19.66 -17.01 14.07
C SER A 58 19.46 -17.35 15.55
N GLY A 59 18.53 -16.68 16.23
CA GLY A 59 18.25 -16.89 17.66
C GLY A 59 19.37 -16.42 18.60
N ARG A 60 20.28 -15.56 18.12
CA ARG A 60 21.44 -15.04 18.87
C ARG A 60 21.23 -13.65 19.45
N ALA A 61 20.21 -12.91 18.98
CA ALA A 61 19.88 -11.60 19.53
C ALA A 61 19.45 -11.71 21.01
N ARG A 62 20.14 -11.00 21.89
CA ARG A 62 19.73 -10.87 23.30
C ARG A 62 18.47 -10.02 23.38
N HIS A 63 17.61 -10.23 24.37
CA HIS A 63 16.41 -9.41 24.59
C HIS A 63 15.41 -9.38 23.42
N ALA A 64 15.45 -10.38 22.53
CA ALA A 64 14.36 -10.61 21.58
C ALA A 64 13.06 -10.88 22.33
N PHE A 65 11.94 -10.39 21.80
CA PHE A 65 10.61 -10.55 22.38
C PHE A 65 9.60 -10.95 21.30
N PRO A 66 8.43 -11.53 21.65
CA PRO A 66 7.40 -11.85 20.68
C PRO A 66 6.92 -10.62 19.90
N PHE A 67 6.85 -10.72 18.57
CA PHE A 67 6.31 -9.63 17.75
C PHE A 67 4.78 -9.57 17.89
N ASP A 68 4.23 -8.37 18.07
CA ASP A 68 2.81 -8.11 18.24
C ASP A 68 2.36 -7.01 17.25
N PRO A 69 1.68 -7.39 16.16
CA PRO A 69 1.16 -6.43 15.19
C PRO A 69 0.15 -5.42 15.76
N ALA A 70 -0.46 -5.66 16.92
CA ALA A 70 -1.38 -4.71 17.56
C ALA A 70 -0.66 -3.49 18.17
N GLN A 71 0.64 -3.62 18.45
CA GLN A 71 1.50 -2.52 18.90
C GLN A 71 2.05 -1.68 17.74
N CYS A 72 1.92 -2.16 16.49
CA CYS A 72 2.44 -1.46 15.33
C CYS A 72 1.65 -0.17 15.05
N MET A 73 2.39 0.86 14.68
CA MET A 73 1.93 1.97 13.86
C MET A 73 2.19 1.64 12.38
N ALA A 74 1.86 2.54 11.45
CA ALA A 74 2.46 2.48 10.12
C ALA A 74 4.01 2.55 10.23
N PRO A 75 4.80 1.90 9.34
CA PRO A 75 6.25 1.87 9.45
C PRO A 75 6.87 3.28 9.53
N LEU A 76 6.33 4.22 8.77
CA LEU A 76 6.45 5.66 9.02
C LEU A 76 5.09 6.15 9.50
N PRO A 77 4.87 6.46 10.79
CA PRO A 77 3.59 6.96 11.28
C PRO A 77 3.18 8.29 10.65
N ARG A 78 4.20 9.07 10.28
CA ARG A 78 4.12 10.28 9.48
C ARG A 78 5.33 10.33 8.57
N ALA A 79 5.16 10.87 7.38
CA ALA A 79 6.18 11.01 6.37
C ALA A 79 6.14 12.41 5.76
N TYR A 80 7.24 12.79 5.12
CA TYR A 80 7.32 14.06 4.40
C TYR A 80 6.60 14.04 3.05
N GLN A 81 6.27 12.85 2.52
CA GLN A 81 5.56 12.72 1.26
C GLN A 81 4.86 11.37 1.12
N TRP A 82 3.59 11.39 0.71
CA TRP A 82 2.83 10.28 0.14
C TRP A 82 2.35 10.68 -1.25
N ALA A 83 2.86 10.02 -2.29
CA ALA A 83 2.39 10.22 -3.65
C ALA A 83 1.93 8.87 -4.20
N ASP A 84 0.65 8.80 -4.54
CA ASP A 84 0.04 7.55 -4.95
C ASP A 84 -0.30 7.57 -6.44
N GLY A 85 -0.08 6.42 -7.08
CA GLY A 85 -0.22 6.23 -8.51
C GLY A 85 -1.51 5.54 -8.92
N SER A 86 -1.70 5.37 -10.22
CA SER A 86 -2.66 4.41 -10.77
C SER A 86 -1.94 3.52 -11.76
N ALA A 87 -1.08 2.64 -11.25
CA ALA A 87 -0.19 1.81 -12.06
C ALA A 87 -0.92 0.70 -12.81
N TYR A 88 -2.11 0.32 -12.37
CA TYR A 88 -2.94 -0.72 -12.98
C TYR A 88 -4.03 -0.07 -13.84
N ILE A 89 -3.76 0.12 -15.14
CA ILE A 89 -4.70 0.80 -16.03
C ILE A 89 -6.05 0.08 -16.15
N ASN A 90 -6.10 -1.24 -15.89
CA ASN A 90 -7.36 -1.99 -15.79
C ASN A 90 -8.37 -1.34 -14.81
N HIS A 91 -7.89 -0.81 -13.68
CA HIS A 91 -8.75 -0.10 -12.73
C HIS A 91 -9.44 1.12 -13.39
N VAL A 92 -8.67 1.91 -14.13
CA VAL A 92 -9.16 3.09 -14.84
C VAL A 92 -10.09 2.70 -15.99
N GLU A 93 -9.76 1.62 -16.72
CA GLU A 93 -10.60 1.04 -17.77
C GLU A 93 -11.98 0.66 -17.24
N LEU A 94 -12.05 0.00 -16.07
CA LEU A 94 -13.32 -0.38 -15.43
C LEU A 94 -14.18 0.84 -15.07
N VAL A 95 -13.58 1.85 -14.42
CA VAL A 95 -14.28 3.08 -14.03
C VAL A 95 -14.83 3.83 -15.24
N ARG A 96 -14.06 3.90 -16.33
CA ARG A 96 -14.46 4.58 -17.58
C ARG A 96 -15.55 3.80 -18.30
N LYS A 97 -15.38 2.47 -18.44
CA LYS A 97 -16.36 1.60 -19.09
C LYS A 97 -17.71 1.60 -18.37
N ALA A 98 -17.73 1.57 -17.04
CA ALA A 98 -18.96 1.67 -16.24
C ALA A 98 -19.71 3.00 -16.44
N ARG A 99 -19.05 4.03 -16.99
CA ARG A 99 -19.62 5.34 -17.32
C ARG A 99 -19.81 5.55 -18.83
N ASN A 100 -19.68 4.50 -19.65
CA ASN A 100 -19.71 4.59 -21.11
C ASN A 100 -18.73 5.64 -21.67
N SER A 101 -17.53 5.72 -21.09
CA SER A 101 -16.43 6.60 -21.51
C SER A 101 -15.22 5.77 -21.93
N GLU A 102 -14.44 6.29 -22.88
CA GLU A 102 -13.14 5.70 -23.24
C GLU A 102 -12.01 6.22 -22.34
N VAL A 103 -10.95 5.44 -22.23
CA VAL A 103 -9.71 5.84 -21.56
C VAL A 103 -8.87 6.62 -22.59
N PRO A 104 -8.39 7.83 -22.26
CA PRO A 104 -7.48 8.56 -23.14
C PRO A 104 -6.20 7.76 -23.42
N GLU A 105 -5.76 7.71 -24.68
CA GLU A 105 -4.57 6.95 -25.09
C GLU A 105 -3.31 7.32 -24.29
N SER A 106 -3.20 8.59 -23.89
CA SER A 106 -2.08 9.07 -23.07
C SER A 106 -1.95 8.34 -21.74
N PHE A 107 -3.03 7.81 -21.15
CA PHE A 107 -2.99 7.15 -19.85
C PHE A 107 -2.23 5.81 -19.88
N TYR A 108 -2.03 5.22 -21.05
CA TYR A 108 -1.22 4.01 -21.21
C TYR A 108 0.30 4.29 -21.21
N THR A 109 0.70 5.56 -21.30
CA THR A 109 2.11 5.96 -21.41
C THR A 109 2.54 7.04 -20.42
N ASP A 110 1.58 7.77 -19.83
CA ASP A 110 1.81 8.79 -18.81
C ASP A 110 1.10 8.40 -17.50
N PRO A 111 1.87 8.05 -16.44
CA PRO A 111 1.29 7.66 -15.16
C PRO A 111 0.36 8.72 -14.57
N LEU A 112 -0.76 8.29 -14.00
CA LEU A 112 -1.57 9.12 -13.13
C LEU A 112 -1.01 9.04 -11.72
N MET A 113 -0.81 10.19 -11.08
CA MET A 113 -0.42 10.26 -9.67
C MET A 113 -1.08 11.46 -8.99
N TYR A 114 -1.31 11.36 -7.68
CA TYR A 114 -1.77 12.47 -6.86
C TYR A 114 -0.94 12.58 -5.57
N GLN A 115 -1.00 13.75 -4.94
CA GLN A 115 -0.38 14.00 -3.64
C GLN A 115 -1.39 13.66 -2.53
N GLY A 116 -1.10 12.64 -1.73
CA GLY A 116 -1.91 12.27 -0.58
C GLY A 116 -1.44 12.93 0.72
N GLY A 117 -2.29 12.85 1.76
CA GLY A 117 -1.93 13.25 3.12
C GLY A 117 -0.91 12.27 3.72
N SER A 118 0.08 12.79 4.45
CA SER A 118 1.19 11.97 4.95
C SER A 118 1.58 12.23 6.41
N ASP A 119 0.81 13.04 7.12
CA ASP A 119 1.16 13.55 8.45
C ASP A 119 0.60 12.73 9.62
N ASP A 120 -0.34 11.82 9.35
CA ASP A 120 -1.00 10.98 10.36
C ASP A 120 -1.58 9.69 9.73
N PHE A 121 -0.73 8.70 9.48
CA PHE A 121 -1.16 7.43 8.89
C PHE A 121 -1.79 6.49 9.92
N ILE A 122 -2.74 5.69 9.47
CA ILE A 122 -3.44 4.72 10.32
C ILE A 122 -2.53 3.49 10.53
N GLY A 123 -2.45 3.01 11.77
CA GLY A 123 -1.77 1.75 12.07
C GLY A 123 -2.48 0.54 11.45
N PRO A 124 -1.76 -0.58 11.25
CA PRO A 124 -2.28 -1.77 10.57
C PRO A 124 -3.48 -2.41 11.27
N ARG A 125 -3.65 -2.18 12.57
CA ARG A 125 -4.76 -2.70 13.38
C ARG A 125 -5.58 -1.61 14.06
N ASP A 126 -5.33 -0.35 13.69
CA ASP A 126 -6.14 0.77 14.17
C ASP A 126 -7.38 0.91 13.29
N ASP A 127 -8.46 1.37 13.90
CA ASP A 127 -9.73 1.53 13.21
C ASP A 127 -9.64 2.59 12.10
N VAL A 128 -10.34 2.33 11.00
CA VAL A 128 -10.59 3.33 9.96
C VAL A 128 -11.75 4.21 10.43
N VAL A 129 -11.40 5.32 11.09
CA VAL A 129 -12.38 6.26 11.64
C VAL A 129 -12.87 7.22 10.57
N VAL A 130 -14.18 7.22 10.31
CA VAL A 130 -14.80 8.04 9.26
C VAL A 130 -16.10 8.69 9.75
N PRO A 131 -16.39 9.97 9.40
CA PRO A 131 -17.51 10.69 9.99
C PRO A 131 -18.90 10.13 9.64
N SER A 132 -19.04 9.45 8.49
CA SER A 132 -20.33 8.94 8.04
C SER A 132 -20.21 7.85 6.99
N GLU A 133 -20.99 6.78 7.14
CA GLU A 133 -21.16 5.72 6.14
C GLU A 133 -21.74 6.21 4.81
N ALA A 134 -22.44 7.36 4.80
CA ALA A 134 -23.00 7.95 3.59
C ALA A 134 -21.92 8.42 2.61
N MET A 135 -20.67 8.56 3.07
CA MET A 135 -19.54 9.01 2.26
C MET A 135 -18.99 7.91 1.31
N GLY A 136 -19.50 6.68 1.41
CA GLY A 136 -19.12 5.57 0.52
C GLY A 136 -17.72 5.05 0.82
N ILE A 137 -17.56 4.50 2.02
CA ILE A 137 -16.27 4.04 2.57
C ILE A 137 -15.79 2.82 1.79
N ASP A 138 -14.55 2.87 1.30
CA ASP A 138 -13.95 1.82 0.50
C ASP A 138 -12.50 1.59 0.90
N PHE A 139 -12.05 0.34 0.80
CA PHE A 139 -10.66 -0.03 0.91
C PHE A 139 -10.00 0.00 -0.46
N GLU A 140 -8.69 0.24 -0.50
CA GLU A 140 -7.87 0.12 -1.71
C GLU A 140 -6.60 -0.64 -1.35
N ALA A 141 -6.53 -1.92 -1.75
CA ALA A 141 -5.36 -2.75 -1.44
C ALA A 141 -4.22 -2.49 -2.44
N GLU A 142 -3.08 -2.07 -1.93
CA GLU A 142 -1.93 -1.60 -2.73
C GLU A 142 -0.59 -2.15 -2.25
N ILE A 143 0.42 -1.97 -3.10
CA ILE A 143 1.83 -2.05 -2.73
C ILE A 143 2.41 -0.64 -2.72
N ALA A 144 3.25 -0.33 -1.74
CA ALA A 144 3.98 0.92 -1.67
C ALA A 144 5.48 0.68 -1.49
N VAL A 145 6.29 1.63 -1.97
CA VAL A 145 7.74 1.66 -1.75
C VAL A 145 8.14 2.92 -1.00
N ILE A 146 9.17 2.80 -0.16
CA ILE A 146 9.81 3.93 0.53
C ILE A 146 11.16 4.17 -0.13
N THR A 147 11.43 5.41 -0.52
CA THR A 147 12.66 5.79 -1.20
C THR A 147 13.71 6.37 -0.25
N GLY A 148 14.98 6.30 -0.64
CA GLY A 148 16.00 7.26 -0.21
C GLY A 148 15.83 8.59 -0.94
N ASP A 149 16.87 9.41 -0.97
CA ASP A 149 16.88 10.62 -1.80
C ASP A 149 16.89 10.26 -3.30
N VAL A 150 15.97 10.86 -4.06
CA VAL A 150 15.93 10.75 -5.53
C VAL A 150 16.00 12.15 -6.12
N LYS A 151 16.94 12.36 -7.04
CA LYS A 151 17.16 13.67 -7.67
C LYS A 151 16.07 13.98 -8.69
N MET A 152 15.77 15.25 -8.82
CA MET A 152 14.92 15.75 -9.89
C MET A 152 15.50 15.34 -11.26
N GLY A 153 14.64 14.81 -12.12
CA GLY A 153 15.01 14.35 -13.47
C GLY A 153 15.63 12.95 -13.52
N THR A 154 15.68 12.20 -12.41
CA THR A 154 16.08 10.79 -12.43
C THR A 154 15.15 9.97 -13.34
N ASN A 155 15.74 9.12 -14.19
CA ASN A 155 14.98 8.25 -15.10
C ASN A 155 14.45 6.99 -14.40
N ALA A 156 13.58 6.24 -15.08
CA ALA A 156 12.86 5.11 -14.48
C ALA A 156 13.77 3.98 -13.99
N ASP A 157 14.85 3.67 -14.70
CA ASP A 157 15.76 2.58 -14.31
C ASP A 157 16.57 2.98 -13.08
N GLN A 158 17.15 4.18 -13.08
CA GLN A 158 17.91 4.72 -11.95
C GLN A 158 17.03 4.95 -10.72
N ALA A 159 15.74 5.22 -10.92
CA ALA A 159 14.80 5.42 -9.83
C ALA A 159 14.61 4.15 -8.98
N LEU A 160 14.80 2.95 -9.57
CA LEU A 160 14.71 1.68 -8.83
C LEU A 160 15.80 1.58 -7.75
N ASP A 161 17.00 2.10 -8.02
CA ASP A 161 18.11 2.14 -7.05
C ASP A 161 17.79 3.03 -5.84
N GLY A 162 16.80 3.91 -5.96
CA GLY A 162 16.30 4.77 -4.89
C GLY A 162 15.43 4.04 -3.87
N ILE A 163 14.92 2.83 -4.18
CA ILE A 163 14.01 2.10 -3.30
C ILE A 163 14.80 1.53 -2.11
N ARG A 164 14.21 1.65 -0.90
CA ARG A 164 14.78 1.12 0.35
C ARG A 164 13.92 0.04 0.95
N LEU A 165 12.61 0.28 0.97
CA LEU A 165 11.65 -0.62 1.60
C LEU A 165 10.39 -0.77 0.74
N VAL A 166 9.68 -1.88 0.94
CA VAL A 166 8.39 -2.21 0.33
C VAL A 166 7.41 -2.55 1.45
N MET A 167 6.15 -2.13 1.31
CA MET A 167 5.07 -2.43 2.24
C MET A 167 3.73 -2.55 1.50
N ILE A 168 2.70 -3.01 2.19
CA ILE A 168 1.31 -2.98 1.71
C ILE A 168 0.60 -1.73 2.21
N ALA A 169 -0.38 -1.24 1.46
CA ALA A 169 -1.20 -0.08 1.83
C ALA A 169 -2.70 -0.40 1.74
N ASN A 170 -3.48 0.34 2.53
CA ASN A 170 -4.93 0.50 2.38
C ASN A 170 -5.21 2.00 2.14
N ASP A 171 -5.39 2.40 0.88
CA ASP A 171 -5.67 3.80 0.52
C ASP A 171 -7.17 4.12 0.63
N VAL A 172 -7.61 4.22 1.89
CA VAL A 172 -9.01 4.42 2.27
C VAL A 172 -9.63 5.54 1.44
N SER A 173 -10.81 5.27 0.89
CA SER A 173 -11.48 6.16 -0.04
C SER A 173 -12.92 6.41 0.32
N LEU A 174 -13.37 7.66 0.16
CA LEU A 174 -14.75 8.10 0.36
C LEU A 174 -15.40 8.38 -0.99
N ARG A 175 -15.88 7.31 -1.63
CA ARG A 175 -16.27 7.27 -3.05
C ARG A 175 -17.37 8.23 -3.42
N ASN A 176 -18.29 8.54 -2.51
CA ASN A 176 -19.39 9.44 -2.79
C ASN A 176 -18.95 10.92 -2.77
N LEU A 177 -17.79 11.25 -2.19
CA LEU A 177 -17.21 12.59 -2.23
C LEU A 177 -16.38 12.84 -3.49
N ILE A 178 -15.77 11.79 -4.06
CA ILE A 178 -14.85 11.86 -5.20
C ILE A 178 -15.40 12.67 -6.39
N PRO A 179 -16.61 12.41 -6.93
CA PRO A 179 -17.07 13.08 -8.14
C PRO A 179 -17.17 14.60 -7.97
N ALA A 180 -17.76 15.05 -6.86
CA ALA A 180 -17.93 16.47 -6.57
C ALA A 180 -16.59 17.15 -6.23
N GLU A 181 -15.66 16.44 -5.59
CA GLU A 181 -14.33 16.96 -5.28
C GLU A 181 -13.48 17.12 -6.55
N LEU A 182 -13.40 16.09 -7.39
CA LEU A 182 -12.67 16.16 -8.66
C LEU A 182 -13.26 17.20 -9.62
N ALA A 183 -14.58 17.42 -9.61
CA ALA A 183 -15.21 18.47 -10.39
C ALA A 183 -14.76 19.89 -10.02
N LYS A 184 -14.18 20.10 -8.82
CA LYS A 184 -13.56 21.38 -8.43
C LYS A 184 -12.21 21.61 -9.12
N GLY A 185 -11.60 20.57 -9.69
CA GLY A 185 -10.34 20.65 -10.44
C GLY A 185 -9.06 20.65 -9.61
N PHE A 186 -9.14 20.33 -8.31
CA PHE A 186 -8.01 20.40 -7.37
C PHE A 186 -7.54 19.03 -6.85
N GLY A 187 -7.89 17.95 -7.56
CA GLY A 187 -7.52 16.59 -7.16
C GLY A 187 -8.31 16.11 -5.94
N PHE A 188 -7.72 15.16 -5.20
CA PHE A 188 -8.31 14.58 -4.00
C PHE A 188 -7.83 15.30 -2.74
N PHE A 189 -8.71 15.45 -1.76
CA PHE A 189 -8.36 15.95 -0.44
C PHE A 189 -9.25 15.35 0.64
N GLN A 190 -10.55 15.69 0.63
CA GLN A 190 -11.52 15.15 1.59
C GLN A 190 -11.90 13.72 1.27
N SER A 191 -11.86 13.33 0.00
CA SER A 191 -12.27 12.00 -0.44
C SER A 191 -11.21 10.91 -0.26
N LYS A 192 -9.99 11.29 0.13
CA LYS A 192 -8.86 10.41 0.47
C LYS A 192 -8.41 10.71 1.90
N PRO A 193 -9.08 10.15 2.93
CA PRO A 193 -8.65 10.26 4.33
C PRO A 193 -7.30 9.55 4.55
N ALA A 194 -6.86 9.46 5.81
CA ALA A 194 -5.58 8.84 6.15
C ALA A 194 -5.46 7.41 5.60
N THR A 195 -4.38 7.16 4.85
CA THR A 195 -3.97 5.84 4.37
C THR A 195 -3.46 4.99 5.54
N ALA A 196 -3.71 3.68 5.50
CA ALA A 196 -3.08 2.72 6.41
C ALA A 196 -1.95 1.95 5.72
N PHE A 197 -0.93 1.54 6.47
CA PHE A 197 0.13 0.67 5.95
C PHE A 197 0.27 -0.61 6.78
N GLY A 198 0.85 -1.64 6.16
CA GLY A 198 1.12 -2.92 6.81
C GLY A 198 2.06 -2.78 8.02
N PRO A 199 2.05 -3.75 8.95
CA PRO A 199 2.84 -3.66 10.18
C PRO A 199 4.34 -3.65 9.94
N VAL A 200 4.80 -4.16 8.80
CA VAL A 200 6.22 -4.28 8.46
C VAL A 200 6.51 -3.73 7.07
N ALA A 201 7.58 -2.95 6.97
CA ALA A 201 8.25 -2.59 5.73
C ALA A 201 9.50 -3.46 5.55
N VAL A 202 9.70 -4.03 4.36
CA VAL A 202 10.78 -5.00 4.09
C VAL A 202 11.75 -4.48 3.05
N THR A 203 13.03 -4.82 3.17
CA THR A 203 14.00 -4.57 2.10
C THR A 203 13.80 -5.55 0.94
N LEU A 204 14.30 -5.22 -0.24
CA LEU A 204 14.04 -5.97 -1.48
C LEU A 204 14.49 -7.44 -1.41
N ASP A 205 15.56 -7.75 -0.66
CA ASP A 205 16.04 -9.13 -0.46
C ASP A 205 15.02 -10.05 0.24
N GLU A 206 14.07 -9.50 1.02
CA GLU A 206 12.99 -10.29 1.63
C GLU A 206 11.92 -10.74 0.62
N LEU A 207 11.88 -10.10 -0.55
CA LEU A 207 11.00 -10.49 -1.65
C LEU A 207 11.66 -11.53 -2.56
N GLY A 208 12.99 -11.65 -2.54
CA GLY A 208 13.75 -12.54 -3.40
C GLY A 208 13.35 -12.40 -4.88
N ASP A 209 13.18 -13.53 -5.58
CA ASP A 209 12.76 -13.57 -6.99
C ASP A 209 11.33 -13.07 -7.24
N ALA A 210 10.59 -12.71 -6.19
CA ALA A 210 9.29 -12.06 -6.37
C ALA A 210 9.42 -10.55 -6.60
N TRP A 211 10.57 -9.95 -6.30
CA TRP A 211 10.88 -8.60 -6.79
C TRP A 211 11.53 -8.70 -8.16
N ASP A 212 10.84 -8.25 -9.20
CA ASP A 212 11.33 -8.35 -10.58
C ASP A 212 10.98 -7.09 -11.37
N HIS A 213 11.97 -6.55 -12.08
CA HIS A 213 11.84 -5.34 -12.93
C HIS A 213 11.00 -4.20 -12.32
N GLY A 214 11.19 -3.93 -11.02
CA GLY A 214 10.50 -2.85 -10.30
C GLY A 214 9.07 -3.16 -9.87
N ARG A 215 8.68 -4.44 -9.82
CA ARG A 215 7.35 -4.93 -9.44
C ARG A 215 7.43 -6.03 -8.40
N VAL A 216 6.34 -6.21 -7.64
CA VAL A 216 6.14 -7.35 -6.74
C VAL A 216 5.27 -8.40 -7.42
N HIS A 217 5.82 -9.57 -7.70
CA HIS A 217 5.15 -10.71 -8.32
C HIS A 217 4.57 -11.67 -7.27
N LEU A 218 3.72 -11.12 -6.39
CA LEU A 218 2.97 -11.86 -5.38
C LEU A 218 1.49 -11.49 -5.43
N THR A 219 0.67 -12.32 -4.81
CA THR A 219 -0.77 -12.09 -4.71
C THR A 219 -1.12 -11.26 -3.47
N VAL A 220 -1.83 -10.16 -3.68
CA VAL A 220 -2.48 -9.36 -2.63
C VAL A 220 -3.84 -9.98 -2.32
N GLN A 221 -4.04 -10.35 -1.06
CA GLN A 221 -5.24 -11.00 -0.57
C GLN A 221 -6.08 -10.00 0.21
N SER A 222 -7.30 -9.76 -0.25
CA SER A 222 -8.28 -8.88 0.41
C SER A 222 -9.43 -9.72 0.96
N THR A 223 -9.67 -9.59 2.27
CA THR A 223 -10.75 -10.29 2.98
C THR A 223 -11.66 -9.26 3.66
N TRP A 224 -12.89 -9.15 3.17
CA TRP A 224 -13.90 -8.22 3.68
C TRP A 224 -14.97 -8.99 4.45
N ASN A 225 -15.16 -8.64 5.72
CA ASN A 225 -16.09 -9.32 6.65
C ASN A 225 -15.87 -10.84 6.69
N GLY A 226 -14.61 -11.26 6.82
CA GLY A 226 -14.22 -12.67 6.85
C GLY A 226 -14.33 -13.41 5.51
N ARG A 227 -14.79 -12.76 4.44
CA ARG A 227 -14.90 -13.36 3.10
C ARG A 227 -13.77 -12.86 2.22
N LYS A 228 -13.07 -13.80 1.58
CA LYS A 228 -12.05 -13.48 0.57
C LYS A 228 -12.72 -12.89 -0.66
N VAL A 229 -12.40 -11.63 -0.97
CA VAL A 229 -12.97 -10.88 -2.09
C VAL A 229 -11.96 -10.55 -3.19
N GLY A 230 -10.66 -10.58 -2.86
CA GLY A 230 -9.57 -10.32 -3.80
C GLY A 230 -8.40 -11.28 -3.59
N MET A 231 -7.84 -11.74 -4.70
CA MET A 231 -6.62 -12.54 -4.82
C MET A 231 -5.84 -12.00 -6.04
N CYS A 232 -5.66 -10.68 -6.09
CA CYS A 232 -5.10 -10.00 -7.24
C CYS A 232 -3.57 -10.11 -7.25
N ASP A 233 -2.99 -10.43 -8.40
CA ASP A 233 -1.53 -10.50 -8.58
C ASP A 233 -0.97 -9.10 -8.85
N ALA A 234 -0.03 -8.66 -8.01
CA ALA A 234 0.51 -7.30 -8.06
C ALA A 234 1.46 -7.03 -9.24
N GLY A 235 2.08 -8.05 -9.82
CA GLY A 235 3.13 -7.87 -10.83
C GLY A 235 2.60 -7.79 -12.27
N PRO A 236 1.97 -8.85 -12.80
CA PRO A 236 1.77 -9.03 -14.24
C PRO A 236 1.00 -7.91 -14.96
N GLU A 237 0.05 -7.26 -14.29
CA GLU A 237 -0.80 -6.22 -14.89
C GLU A 237 -0.46 -4.79 -14.43
N MET A 238 0.63 -4.62 -13.68
CA MET A 238 1.14 -3.31 -13.30
C MET A 238 1.78 -2.64 -14.53
N THR A 239 1.01 -1.78 -15.20
CA THR A 239 1.40 -1.09 -16.46
C THR A 239 2.65 -0.24 -16.23
N PHE A 240 2.70 0.49 -15.11
CA PHE A 240 3.84 1.31 -14.72
C PHE A 240 4.56 0.72 -13.50
N HIS A 241 5.81 0.29 -13.62
CA HIS A 241 6.58 -0.18 -12.47
C HIS A 241 6.98 0.98 -11.54
N PHE A 242 7.43 0.67 -10.31
CA PHE A 242 7.76 1.71 -9.32
C PHE A 242 8.81 2.71 -9.81
N GLY A 243 9.81 2.27 -10.59
CA GLY A 243 10.78 3.16 -11.23
C GLY A 243 10.14 4.23 -12.11
N GLN A 244 9.11 3.89 -12.90
CA GLN A 244 8.36 4.85 -13.72
C GLN A 244 7.55 5.82 -12.86
N LEU A 245 6.91 5.33 -11.79
CA LEU A 245 6.15 6.18 -10.85
C LEU A 245 7.08 7.18 -10.14
N ILE A 246 8.20 6.71 -9.61
CA ILE A 246 9.21 7.56 -8.97
C ILE A 246 9.75 8.59 -9.95
N ALA A 247 10.10 8.19 -11.18
CA ALA A 247 10.58 9.11 -12.21
C ALA A 247 9.51 10.15 -12.61
N HIS A 248 8.23 9.76 -12.62
CA HIS A 248 7.11 10.66 -12.88
C HIS A 248 7.04 11.77 -11.81
N VAL A 249 7.06 11.41 -10.51
CA VAL A 249 7.10 12.41 -9.43
C VAL A 249 8.39 13.23 -9.50
N ALA A 250 9.53 12.59 -9.74
CA ALA A 250 10.84 13.23 -9.78
C ALA A 250 11.05 14.15 -10.99
N LYS A 251 10.13 14.16 -11.97
CA LYS A 251 10.26 14.97 -13.20
C LYS A 251 10.54 16.45 -12.91
N THR A 252 9.97 17.01 -11.85
CA THR A 252 10.05 18.45 -11.52
C THR A 252 10.39 18.74 -10.06
N ARG A 253 10.73 17.72 -9.26
CA ARG A 253 11.11 17.88 -7.85
C ARG A 253 12.07 16.77 -7.42
N ASN A 254 12.79 16.99 -6.33
CA ASN A 254 13.48 15.91 -5.63
C ASN A 254 12.48 15.14 -4.77
N LEU A 255 12.72 13.85 -4.57
CA LEU A 255 12.10 13.09 -3.48
C LEU A 255 13.14 12.99 -2.36
N ARG A 256 12.69 13.16 -1.12
CA ARG A 256 13.55 13.01 0.05
C ARG A 256 13.47 11.61 0.63
N ALA A 257 14.52 11.18 1.30
CA ALA A 257 14.51 9.93 2.06
C ALA A 257 13.25 9.83 2.95
N GLY A 258 12.54 8.71 2.86
CA GLY A 258 11.23 8.52 3.48
C GLY A 258 10.03 8.97 2.65
N SER A 259 10.23 9.39 1.39
CA SER A 259 9.09 9.56 0.47
C SER A 259 8.46 8.20 0.17
N ILE A 260 7.13 8.14 0.26
CA ILE A 260 6.35 6.93 0.02
C ILE A 260 5.67 7.05 -1.35
N ILE A 261 5.81 6.01 -2.18
CA ILE A 261 5.20 5.92 -3.51
C ILE A 261 4.27 4.72 -3.57
N GLY A 262 2.98 4.98 -3.82
CA GLY A 262 1.94 3.95 -3.94
C GLY A 262 1.79 3.46 -5.36
N SER A 263 1.37 2.20 -5.50
CA SER A 263 1.06 1.62 -6.80
C SER A 263 -0.30 2.08 -7.34
N GLY A 264 -1.20 2.55 -6.49
CA GLY A 264 -2.64 2.48 -6.73
C GLY A 264 -3.18 1.06 -6.51
N THR A 265 -4.51 0.98 -6.39
CA THR A 265 -5.27 -0.29 -6.24
C THR A 265 -4.76 -1.39 -7.18
N VAL A 266 -4.35 -2.53 -6.63
CA VAL A 266 -3.91 -3.70 -7.41
C VAL A 266 -5.08 -4.30 -8.16
N SER A 267 -4.99 -4.31 -9.50
CA SER A 267 -6.11 -4.69 -10.36
C SER A 267 -5.70 -5.72 -11.42
N ASN A 268 -6.57 -6.70 -11.67
CA ASN A 268 -6.39 -7.66 -12.75
C ASN A 268 -7.62 -7.73 -13.67
N LYS A 269 -7.37 -7.98 -14.95
CA LYS A 269 -8.38 -8.06 -16.01
C LYS A 269 -9.30 -9.26 -15.81
N GLY A 270 -10.54 -9.06 -16.27
CA GLY A 270 -11.49 -10.15 -16.40
C GLY A 270 -11.08 -11.09 -17.55
N VAL A 271 -11.38 -12.38 -17.39
CA VAL A 271 -11.19 -13.42 -18.40
C VAL A 271 -12.51 -13.62 -19.11
N THR A 272 -12.51 -13.53 -20.45
CA THR A 272 -13.70 -13.76 -21.28
C THR A 272 -13.67 -15.18 -21.82
N ASP A 273 -14.74 -15.94 -21.57
CA ASP A 273 -14.88 -17.30 -22.05
C ASP A 273 -15.37 -17.37 -23.51
N ALA A 274 -15.46 -18.59 -24.05
CA ALA A 274 -15.92 -18.83 -25.43
C ALA A 274 -17.39 -18.42 -25.68
N SER A 275 -18.18 -18.20 -24.62
CA SER A 275 -19.56 -17.72 -24.71
C SER A 275 -19.66 -16.18 -24.76
N GLY A 276 -18.53 -15.49 -24.60
CA GLY A 276 -18.47 -14.03 -24.53
C GLY A 276 -18.74 -13.47 -23.13
N ARG A 277 -18.84 -14.32 -22.12
CA ARG A 277 -19.02 -13.90 -20.73
C ARG A 277 -17.67 -13.58 -20.10
N THR A 278 -17.53 -12.39 -19.53
CA THR A 278 -16.34 -11.99 -18.78
C THR A 278 -16.53 -12.24 -17.28
N GLU A 279 -15.58 -12.91 -16.66
CA GLU A 279 -15.50 -13.14 -15.21
C GLU A 279 -14.19 -12.59 -14.64
N TRP A 280 -14.19 -12.22 -13.36
CA TRP A 280 -12.99 -11.71 -12.66
C TRP A 280 -12.52 -12.73 -11.63
N PRO A 281 -11.80 -13.79 -12.05
CA PRO A 281 -11.43 -14.90 -11.15
C PRO A 281 -10.50 -14.48 -10.02
N LYS A 282 -9.79 -13.36 -10.18
CA LYS A 282 -8.90 -12.77 -9.18
C LYS A 282 -9.64 -11.88 -8.18
N GLY A 283 -10.94 -11.63 -8.37
CA GLY A 283 -11.73 -10.76 -7.51
C GLY A 283 -11.39 -9.28 -7.70
N TYR A 284 -11.39 -8.53 -6.61
CA TYR A 284 -11.18 -7.08 -6.61
C TYR A 284 -10.39 -6.61 -5.38
N SER A 285 -9.67 -5.51 -5.54
CA SER A 285 -8.89 -4.86 -4.47
C SER A 285 -9.54 -3.58 -3.95
N CYS A 286 -10.69 -3.18 -4.50
CA CYS A 286 -11.57 -2.17 -3.95
C CYS A 286 -13.05 -2.42 -4.34
N ILE A 287 -14.00 -1.96 -3.52
CA ILE A 287 -15.44 -2.11 -3.78
C ILE A 287 -15.86 -1.30 -5.01
N ALA A 288 -15.21 -0.18 -5.30
CA ALA A 288 -15.46 0.59 -6.52
C ALA A 288 -15.32 -0.26 -7.79
N GLU A 289 -14.29 -1.11 -7.89
CA GLU A 289 -14.15 -2.05 -9.01
C GLU A 289 -15.29 -3.05 -9.08
N LYS A 290 -15.64 -3.66 -7.94
CA LYS A 290 -16.77 -4.59 -7.86
C LYS A 290 -18.05 -3.94 -8.38
N ARG A 291 -18.32 -2.70 -7.97
CA ARG A 291 -19.48 -1.92 -8.41
C ARG A 291 -19.42 -1.55 -9.89
N CYS A 292 -18.24 -1.26 -10.44
CA CYS A 292 -18.05 -1.06 -11.88
C CYS A 292 -18.33 -2.34 -12.67
N ILE A 293 -17.83 -3.49 -12.20
CA ILE A 293 -18.07 -4.81 -12.82
C ILE A 293 -19.57 -5.11 -12.85
N GLU A 294 -20.28 -4.92 -11.74
CA GLU A 294 -21.75 -5.08 -11.66
C GLU A 294 -22.48 -4.11 -12.59
N THR A 295 -22.03 -2.87 -12.70
CA THR A 295 -22.62 -1.91 -13.63
C THR A 295 -22.45 -2.36 -15.08
N ILE A 296 -21.29 -2.91 -15.44
CA ILE A 296 -21.00 -3.41 -16.79
C ILE A 296 -21.83 -4.67 -17.11
N GLN A 297 -22.03 -5.56 -16.14
CA GLN A 297 -22.74 -6.83 -16.34
C GLN A 297 -24.26 -6.70 -16.21
N ASP A 298 -24.72 -5.96 -15.20
CA ASP A 298 -26.11 -5.94 -14.74
C ASP A 298 -26.77 -4.55 -14.89
N GLY A 299 -26.04 -3.56 -15.41
CA GLY A 299 -26.51 -2.19 -15.64
C GLY A 299 -26.56 -1.30 -14.40
N LYS A 300 -26.32 -1.84 -13.19
CA LYS A 300 -26.25 -1.08 -11.94
C LYS A 300 -25.41 -1.81 -10.88
N PRO A 301 -24.81 -1.09 -9.92
CA PRO A 301 -24.17 -1.73 -8.78
C PRO A 301 -25.20 -2.30 -7.80
N SER A 302 -24.85 -3.43 -7.19
CA SER A 302 -25.63 -4.10 -6.14
C SER A 302 -24.88 -4.20 -4.81
N THR A 303 -23.54 -4.22 -4.85
CA THR A 303 -22.68 -4.28 -3.67
C THR A 303 -22.59 -2.91 -3.01
N ASP A 304 -22.99 -2.79 -1.75
CA ASP A 304 -22.82 -1.57 -0.96
C ASP A 304 -21.35 -1.31 -0.58
N PHE A 305 -21.05 -0.06 -0.23
CA PHE A 305 -19.77 0.32 0.39
C PHE A 305 -19.72 -0.10 1.86
N MET A 306 -18.53 -0.03 2.46
CA MET A 306 -18.32 -0.45 3.84
C MET A 306 -19.17 0.37 4.83
N LYS A 307 -19.54 -0.28 5.93
CA LYS A 307 -20.32 0.24 7.05
C LYS A 307 -19.53 0.18 8.35
N PHE A 308 -19.98 0.91 9.37
CA PHE A 308 -19.41 0.80 10.71
C PHE A 308 -19.51 -0.65 11.20
N GLY A 309 -18.41 -1.17 11.74
CA GLY A 309 -18.26 -2.57 12.13
C GLY A 309 -17.80 -3.51 11.00
N ASP A 310 -17.77 -3.06 9.74
CA ASP A 310 -17.14 -3.86 8.68
C ASP A 310 -15.63 -3.95 8.90
N THR A 311 -15.07 -5.11 8.56
CA THR A 311 -13.64 -5.41 8.72
C THR A 311 -12.99 -5.64 7.36
N ILE A 312 -11.78 -5.12 7.16
CA ILE A 312 -10.94 -5.41 6.00
C ILE A 312 -9.58 -5.93 6.45
N ARG A 313 -9.18 -7.07 5.89
CA ARG A 313 -7.85 -7.63 6.04
C ARG A 313 -7.13 -7.69 4.69
N ILE A 314 -5.95 -7.08 4.61
CA ILE A 314 -5.07 -7.06 3.43
C ILE A 314 -3.75 -7.71 3.80
N GLU A 315 -3.34 -8.73 3.04
CA GLU A 315 -2.12 -9.50 3.31
C GLU A 315 -1.46 -9.97 2.00
N VAL A 316 -0.13 -10.04 2.00
CA VAL A 316 0.65 -10.68 0.92
C VAL A 316 1.48 -11.80 1.52
N LYS A 317 1.39 -12.98 0.90
CA LYS A 317 2.14 -14.17 1.29
C LYS A 317 3.20 -14.49 0.25
N GLY A 318 4.35 -14.97 0.73
CA GLY A 318 5.42 -15.49 -0.11
C GLY A 318 5.01 -16.78 -0.81
N LYS A 319 5.86 -17.26 -1.71
CA LYS A 319 5.67 -18.55 -2.42
C LYS A 319 5.65 -19.75 -1.45
N ASP A 320 6.24 -19.59 -0.28
CA ASP A 320 6.25 -20.55 0.84
C ASP A 320 4.97 -20.50 1.71
N GLY A 321 4.06 -19.56 1.43
CA GLY A 321 2.83 -19.34 2.19
C GLY A 321 3.00 -18.52 3.46
N ALA A 322 4.21 -18.05 3.79
CA ALA A 322 4.46 -17.20 4.95
C ALA A 322 4.08 -15.75 4.64
N SER A 323 3.64 -15.00 5.66
CA SER A 323 3.30 -13.58 5.52
C SER A 323 4.57 -12.75 5.33
N ILE A 324 4.60 -11.89 4.31
CA ILE A 324 5.77 -11.04 4.04
C ILE A 324 5.75 -9.80 4.93
N PHE A 325 4.67 -9.03 4.85
CA PHE A 325 4.55 -7.72 5.51
C PHE A 325 3.75 -7.78 6.81
N GLY A 326 3.26 -8.96 7.21
CA GLY A 326 2.11 -9.08 8.09
C GLY A 326 0.83 -8.65 7.36
N ALA A 327 -0.20 -8.31 8.12
CA ALA A 327 -1.49 -7.92 7.56
C ALA A 327 -1.96 -6.58 8.14
N ILE A 328 -2.56 -5.78 7.27
CA ILE A 328 -3.53 -4.75 7.67
C ILE A 328 -4.81 -5.51 8.05
N ASP A 329 -5.40 -5.22 9.19
CA ASP A 329 -6.59 -5.88 9.75
C ASP A 329 -7.38 -4.86 10.56
N GLN A 330 -8.27 -4.14 9.89
CA GLN A 330 -8.90 -2.92 10.39
C GLN A 330 -10.42 -3.04 10.44
N THR A 331 -11.03 -2.36 11.41
CA THR A 331 -12.48 -2.17 11.50
C THR A 331 -12.84 -0.74 11.12
N VAL A 332 -13.93 -0.56 10.40
CA VAL A 332 -14.49 0.77 10.11
C VAL A 332 -15.27 1.25 11.32
N ALA A 333 -14.96 2.44 11.82
CA ALA A 333 -15.54 2.98 13.06
C ALA A 333 -16.03 4.43 12.89
N ALA A 334 -16.97 4.82 13.75
CA ALA A 334 -17.38 6.21 13.89
C ALA A 334 -16.38 6.97 14.79
N PRO A 335 -16.26 8.30 14.65
CA PRO A 335 -15.46 9.11 15.57
C PRO A 335 -15.97 8.96 17.00
N GLU A 336 -15.06 8.94 17.97
CA GLU A 336 -15.43 9.07 19.39
C GLU A 336 -16.17 10.39 19.62
N ALA A 337 -17.23 10.33 20.45
CA ALA A 337 -18.09 11.47 20.76
C ALA A 337 -17.48 12.41 21.80
#